data_AF-A0A437AKT6-F1
#
_entry.id   AF-A0A437AKT6-F1
#
_cell.length_a   1.000
_cell.length_b   1.000
_cell.length_c   1.000
_cell.angle_alpha   90.00
_cell.angle_beta   90.00
_cell.angle_gamma   90.00
#
_symmetry.space_group_name_H-M   'P 1'
#
loop_
_entity.id
_entity.type
_entity.pdbx_description
1 polymer ?
#
loop_
_entity_poly.entity_id
_entity_poly.type
_entity_poly.pdbx_seq_one_letter_code
_entity_poly.pdbx_strand_id
1 'polypeptide(L)'
;MLREKLNELKKLKKTSELSYKPKISFLENLECDTEVLLEQITFPSLFLEEYSELNPEHLKQTELHEFKIKIHKELLNLYKYLQEESFEFYLEYLLLKYKLDLFAPSHLAFFLMPLQKYFKQFKVLDQCTHNFFSMHEFYSLDVFKKLYQKNALFRNNFIAYFDGVEEIEEVNLFIKAVSEK
;
A
#
# COMPACT_ATOMS: atom_id res chain seq x y z
N MET A 1 28.72 -0.09 -22.75
CA MET A 1 29.89 0.02 -21.85
C MET A 1 29.79 1.11 -20.77
N LEU A 2 29.63 2.41 -21.08
CA LEU A 2 29.54 3.45 -20.02
C LEU A 2 28.20 3.42 -19.26
N ARG A 3 27.08 3.22 -19.98
CA ARG A 3 25.73 3.05 -19.42
C ARG A 3 25.60 1.82 -18.53
N GLU A 4 26.18 0.69 -18.92
CA GLU A 4 26.15 -0.55 -18.14
C GLU A 4 26.91 -0.39 -16.82
N LYS A 5 28.10 0.25 -16.84
CA LYS A 5 28.84 0.59 -15.63
C LYS A 5 28.15 1.64 -14.75
N LEU A 6 27.43 2.59 -15.36
CA LEU A 6 26.58 3.54 -14.63
C LEU A 6 25.40 2.85 -13.95
N ASN A 7 24.78 1.86 -14.60
CA ASN A 7 23.71 1.05 -13.99
C ASN A 7 24.26 0.15 -12.87
N GLU A 8 25.46 -0.42 -13.03
CA GLU A 8 26.14 -1.15 -11.96
C GLU A 8 26.50 -0.25 -10.77
N LEU A 9 26.95 0.99 -11.03
CA LEU A 9 27.27 1.96 -9.98
C LEU A 9 26.03 2.53 -9.27
N LYS A 10 24.91 2.70 -9.98
CA LYS A 10 23.62 3.05 -9.37
C LYS A 10 23.13 1.98 -8.41
N LYS A 11 23.24 0.70 -8.81
CA LYS A 11 22.94 -0.46 -7.93
C LYS A 11 23.82 -0.50 -6.66
N LEU A 12 24.99 0.12 -6.67
CA LEU A 12 25.98 0.09 -5.58
C LEU A 12 25.97 1.32 -4.65
N LYS A 13 25.17 2.36 -4.93
CA LYS A 13 25.22 3.63 -4.18
C LYS A 13 24.38 3.59 -2.88
N LYS A 14 24.80 2.76 -1.93
CA LYS A 14 24.46 2.90 -0.51
C LYS A 14 25.50 3.77 0.20
N THR A 15 25.07 4.39 1.31
CA THR A 15 25.84 5.13 2.35
C THR A 15 25.99 6.64 2.19
N SER A 16 25.03 7.43 2.71
CA SER A 16 25.32 8.60 3.58
C SER A 16 24.10 9.47 3.97
N GLU A 17 22.89 9.16 3.53
CA GLU A 17 21.67 9.81 4.03
C GLU A 17 20.85 8.75 4.76
N LEU A 18 20.14 9.12 5.84
CA LEU A 18 19.28 8.21 6.61
C LEU A 18 18.33 7.48 5.66
N SER A 19 18.74 6.31 5.17
CA SER A 19 18.03 5.59 4.13
C SER A 19 16.74 5.09 4.77
N TYR A 20 15.62 5.69 4.38
CA TYR A 20 14.30 5.24 4.78
C TYR A 20 14.23 3.71 4.67
N LYS A 21 13.89 3.07 5.79
CA LYS A 21 13.72 1.62 5.88
C LYS A 21 12.23 1.35 6.08
N PRO A 22 11.54 0.76 5.09
CA PRO A 22 10.13 0.48 5.22
C PRO A 22 9.89 -0.55 6.34
N LYS A 23 8.75 -0.43 7.03
CA LYS A 23 8.31 -1.36 8.08
C LYS A 23 7.79 -2.68 7.54
N ILE A 24 7.37 -2.67 6.27
CA ILE A 24 6.86 -3.83 5.54
C ILE A 24 7.59 -3.94 4.21
N SER A 25 7.42 -5.05 3.52
CA SER A 25 7.82 -5.21 2.12
C SER A 25 6.89 -6.23 1.46
N PHE A 26 6.69 -6.04 0.16
CA PHE A 26 5.93 -6.93 -0.71
C PHE A 26 6.83 -7.87 -1.50
N LEU A 27 8.13 -7.56 -1.62
CA LEU A 27 9.11 -8.39 -2.31
C LEU A 27 10.06 -9.02 -1.29
N GLU A 28 10.10 -10.36 -1.25
CA GLU A 28 11.08 -11.05 -0.40
C GLU A 28 12.50 -10.86 -0.97
N ASN A 29 13.39 -10.26 -0.17
CA ASN A 29 14.84 -10.19 -0.42
C ASN A 29 15.33 -9.30 -1.59
N LEU A 30 14.51 -8.39 -2.11
CA LEU A 30 14.98 -7.39 -3.09
C LEU A 30 15.37 -6.07 -2.40
N GLU A 31 16.67 -5.81 -2.28
CA GLU A 31 17.16 -4.43 -2.17
C GLU A 31 17.17 -3.82 -3.58
N CYS A 32 16.00 -3.49 -4.11
CA CYS A 32 15.87 -2.88 -5.43
C CYS A 32 15.61 -1.38 -5.34
N ASP A 33 16.31 -0.64 -6.19
CA ASP A 33 16.05 0.78 -6.42
C ASP A 33 14.67 0.95 -7.07
N THR A 34 14.00 2.04 -6.73
CA THR A 34 12.74 2.49 -7.34
C THR A 34 12.84 2.58 -8.88
N GLU A 35 14.01 2.93 -9.44
CA GLU A 35 14.23 2.92 -10.89
C GLU A 35 14.11 1.51 -11.49
N VAL A 36 14.59 0.47 -10.79
CA VAL A 36 14.53 -0.92 -11.26
C VAL A 36 13.10 -1.46 -11.13
N LEU A 37 12.41 -1.10 -10.05
CA LEU A 37 10.99 -1.46 -9.88
C LEU A 37 10.13 -0.86 -10.99
N LEU A 38 10.42 0.38 -11.38
CA LEU A 38 9.70 1.08 -12.46
C LEU A 38 9.71 0.30 -13.78
N GLU A 39 10.85 -0.29 -14.14
CA GLU A 39 11.00 -1.07 -15.37
C GLU A 39 10.17 -2.36 -15.39
N GLN A 40 9.74 -2.85 -14.22
CA GLN A 40 8.94 -4.08 -14.11
C GLN A 40 7.43 -3.81 -14.23
N ILE A 41 7.00 -2.55 -14.16
CA ILE A 41 5.57 -2.21 -14.11
C ILE A 41 5.01 -2.10 -15.53
N THR A 42 3.95 -2.87 -15.79
CA THR A 42 3.41 -3.06 -17.15
C THR A 42 2.06 -2.37 -17.38
N PHE A 43 1.43 -1.85 -16.33
CA PHE A 43 0.12 -1.17 -16.41
C PHE A 43 0.25 0.34 -16.17
N PRO A 44 -0.67 1.15 -16.74
CA PRO A 44 -0.61 2.60 -16.60
C PRO A 44 -0.98 3.05 -15.17
N SER A 45 -0.30 4.09 -14.69
CA SER A 45 -0.68 4.79 -13.46
C SER A 45 -0.23 6.24 -13.45
N LEU A 46 -1.08 7.11 -12.89
CA LEU A 46 -0.77 8.52 -12.66
C LEU A 46 0.45 8.72 -11.73
N PHE A 47 0.76 7.74 -10.88
CA PHE A 47 1.92 7.79 -9.99
C PHE A 47 3.24 7.35 -10.64
N LEU A 48 3.16 6.83 -11.86
CA LEU A 48 4.32 6.58 -12.74
C LEU A 48 4.58 7.75 -13.68
N GLU A 49 3.52 8.50 -14.02
CA GLU A 49 3.57 9.61 -14.96
C GLU A 49 3.56 10.96 -14.22
N GLU A 50 2.37 11.43 -13.84
CA GLU A 50 2.11 12.78 -13.32
C GLU A 50 2.72 13.05 -11.94
N TYR A 51 2.75 12.04 -11.06
CA TYR A 51 3.21 12.20 -9.67
C TYR A 51 4.60 11.65 -9.41
N SER A 52 5.33 11.23 -10.44
CA SER A 52 6.67 10.62 -10.34
C SER A 52 7.71 11.46 -9.57
N GLU A 53 7.60 12.78 -9.60
CA GLU A 53 8.49 13.71 -8.90
C GLU A 53 8.00 14.13 -7.50
N LEU A 54 6.82 13.66 -7.09
CA LEU A 54 6.23 14.04 -5.81
C LEU A 54 7.00 13.40 -4.64
N ASN A 55 7.42 14.22 -3.67
CA ASN A 55 8.01 13.75 -2.41
C ASN A 55 7.13 14.16 -1.22
N PRO A 56 6.46 13.21 -0.53
CA PRO A 56 5.59 13.49 0.60
C PRO A 56 6.26 14.19 1.79
N GLU A 57 7.59 14.06 1.94
CA GLU A 57 8.35 14.73 3.01
C GLU A 57 8.37 16.24 2.90
N HIS A 58 8.18 16.78 1.68
CA HIS A 58 8.22 18.20 1.41
C HIS A 58 6.82 18.84 1.36
N LEU A 59 5.76 18.05 1.52
CA LEU A 59 4.38 18.54 1.44
C LEU A 59 3.95 19.22 2.73
N LYS A 60 3.20 20.31 2.60
CA LYS A 60 2.47 20.93 3.72
C LYS A 60 1.29 20.03 4.13
N GLN A 61 0.72 20.29 5.30
CA GLN A 61 -0.39 19.47 5.81
C GLN A 61 -1.61 19.40 4.87
N THR A 62 -1.95 20.50 4.20
CA THR A 62 -3.05 20.55 3.22
C THR A 62 -2.75 19.71 1.98
N GLU A 63 -1.53 19.83 1.46
CA GLU A 63 -1.05 19.07 0.29
C GLU A 63 -0.91 17.57 0.64
N LEU A 64 -0.53 17.25 1.87
CA LEU A 64 -0.46 15.88 2.37
C LEU A 64 -1.86 15.25 2.46
N HIS A 65 -2.88 16.02 2.80
CA HIS A 65 -4.27 15.55 2.77
C HIS A 65 -4.72 15.24 1.34
N GLU A 66 -4.43 16.13 0.38
CA GLU A 66 -4.71 15.89 -1.04
C GLU A 66 -3.94 14.67 -1.58
N PHE A 67 -2.67 14.53 -1.20
CA PHE A 67 -1.86 13.36 -1.53
C PHE A 67 -2.50 12.06 -1.02
N LYS A 68 -3.01 12.04 0.22
CA LYS A 68 -3.72 10.87 0.77
C LYS A 68 -4.97 10.53 -0.02
N ILE A 69 -5.73 11.52 -0.48
CA ILE A 69 -6.89 11.30 -1.35
C ILE A 69 -6.46 10.68 -2.70
N LYS A 70 -5.35 11.15 -3.28
CA LYS A 70 -4.81 10.58 -4.53
C LYS A 70 -4.34 9.14 -4.33
N ILE A 71 -3.58 8.87 -3.27
CA ILE A 71 -3.15 7.51 -2.90
C ILE A 71 -4.34 6.61 -2.66
N HIS A 72 -5.38 7.11 -1.98
CA HIS A 72 -6.58 6.32 -1.74
C HIS A 72 -7.21 5.86 -3.06
N LYS A 73 -7.41 6.77 -4.02
CA LYS A 73 -7.94 6.43 -5.35
C LYS A 73 -7.03 5.47 -6.11
N GLU A 74 -5.72 5.68 -6.04
CA GLU A 74 -4.74 4.81 -6.67
C GLU A 74 -4.79 3.38 -6.11
N LEU A 75 -4.83 3.23 -4.79
CA LEU A 75 -4.96 1.93 -4.13
C LEU A 75 -6.28 1.24 -4.49
N LEU A 76 -7.39 1.97 -4.60
CA LEU A 76 -8.65 1.38 -5.07
C LEU A 76 -8.58 0.93 -6.53
N ASN A 77 -7.98 1.74 -7.42
CA ASN A 77 -7.76 1.35 -8.81
C ASN A 77 -6.87 0.12 -8.93
N LEU A 78 -5.91 -0.04 -8.01
CA LEU A 78 -4.95 -1.13 -8.07
C LEU A 78 -5.53 -2.52 -7.94
N TYR A 79 -6.69 -2.63 -7.31
CA TYR A 79 -7.39 -3.91 -7.23
C TYR A 79 -7.73 -4.48 -8.63
N LYS A 80 -7.79 -3.65 -9.69
CA LYS A 80 -8.00 -4.11 -11.08
C LYS A 80 -6.82 -4.92 -11.62
N TYR A 81 -5.65 -4.78 -11.01
CA TYR A 81 -4.40 -5.38 -11.45
C TYR A 81 -3.90 -6.47 -10.49
N LEU A 82 -4.75 -6.99 -9.59
CA LEU A 82 -4.34 -8.01 -8.60
C LEU A 82 -3.70 -9.27 -9.21
N GLN A 83 -4.09 -9.61 -10.44
CA GLN A 83 -3.62 -10.80 -11.16
C GLN A 83 -2.41 -10.51 -12.05
N GLU A 84 -1.99 -9.24 -12.18
CA GLU A 84 -0.82 -8.86 -12.96
C GLU A 84 0.46 -9.27 -12.23
N GLU A 85 1.42 -9.86 -12.95
CA GLU A 85 2.72 -10.24 -12.37
C GLU A 85 3.48 -9.03 -11.82
N SER A 86 3.27 -7.86 -12.41
CA SER A 86 3.92 -6.61 -12.02
C SER A 86 3.32 -5.92 -10.77
N PHE A 87 2.22 -6.46 -10.24
CA PHE A 87 1.47 -5.85 -9.12
C PHE A 87 2.31 -5.66 -7.85
N GLU A 88 3.06 -6.68 -7.44
CA GLU A 88 3.90 -6.61 -6.23
C GLU A 88 5.05 -5.62 -6.40
N PHE A 89 5.63 -5.52 -7.59
CA PHE A 89 6.65 -4.53 -7.92
C PHE A 89 6.11 -3.11 -7.82
N TYR A 90 4.87 -2.89 -8.25
CA TYR A 90 4.27 -1.58 -8.13
C TYR A 90 3.91 -1.20 -6.69
N LEU A 91 3.39 -2.16 -5.90
CA LEU A 91 3.15 -1.91 -4.47
C LEU A 91 4.46 -1.58 -3.73
N GLU A 92 5.54 -2.30 -4.03
CA GLU A 92 6.86 -2.00 -3.48
C GLU A 92 7.35 -0.63 -3.95
N TYR A 93 7.18 -0.30 -5.22
CA TYR A 93 7.52 1.01 -5.76
C TYR A 93 6.80 2.13 -5.02
N LEU A 94 5.47 2.03 -4.87
CA LEU A 94 4.68 3.01 -4.15
C LEU A 94 5.14 3.15 -2.70
N LEU A 95 5.37 2.02 -2.02
CA LEU A 95 5.87 1.98 -0.65
C LEU A 95 7.21 2.71 -0.51
N LEU A 96 8.18 2.41 -1.37
CA LEU A 96 9.53 2.97 -1.28
C LEU A 96 9.60 4.43 -1.71
N LYS A 97 8.98 4.75 -2.85
CA LYS A 97 9.00 6.09 -3.43
C LYS A 97 8.23 7.10 -2.58
N TYR A 98 7.03 6.71 -2.11
CA TYR A 98 6.13 7.61 -1.40
C TYR A 98 5.99 7.30 0.10
N LYS A 99 6.79 6.36 0.62
CA LYS A 99 6.90 6.04 2.05
C LYS A 99 5.52 5.80 2.68
N LEU A 100 4.72 4.94 2.05
CA LEU A 100 3.29 4.79 2.38
C LEU A 100 3.03 4.31 3.81
N ASP A 101 3.93 3.53 4.39
CA ASP A 101 3.86 3.11 5.80
C ASP A 101 4.09 4.25 6.81
N LEU A 102 4.51 5.43 6.35
CA LEU A 102 4.64 6.66 7.14
C LEU A 102 3.54 7.67 6.77
N PHE A 103 3.36 7.96 5.48
CA PHE A 103 2.49 9.06 5.05
C PHE A 103 1.04 8.64 4.80
N ALA A 104 0.76 7.37 4.49
CA ALA A 104 -0.59 6.86 4.28
C ALA A 104 -0.83 5.45 4.86
N PRO A 105 -0.36 5.13 6.08
CA PRO A 105 -0.36 3.75 6.58
C PRO A 105 -1.76 3.19 6.77
N SER A 106 -2.74 4.01 7.17
CA SER A 106 -4.13 3.57 7.29
C SER A 106 -4.71 3.18 5.94
N HIS A 107 -4.48 3.97 4.89
CA HIS A 107 -4.98 3.64 3.55
C HIS A 107 -4.35 2.34 3.03
N LEU A 108 -3.04 2.17 3.23
CA LEU A 108 -2.38 0.92 2.86
C LEU A 108 -2.89 -0.26 3.71
N ALA A 109 -3.15 -0.08 5.01
CA ALA A 109 -3.73 -1.14 5.83
C ALA A 109 -5.12 -1.56 5.34
N PHE A 110 -6.02 -0.60 5.09
CA PHE A 110 -7.36 -0.92 4.57
C PHE A 110 -7.32 -1.54 3.17
N PHE A 111 -6.38 -1.11 2.31
CA PHE A 111 -6.13 -1.73 1.01
C PHE A 111 -5.72 -3.21 1.11
N LEU A 112 -4.81 -3.55 2.04
CA LEU A 112 -4.34 -4.92 2.18
C LEU A 112 -5.36 -5.84 2.87
N MET A 113 -6.40 -5.27 3.48
CA MET A 113 -7.35 -5.99 4.32
C MET A 113 -8.05 -7.15 3.60
N PRO A 114 -8.55 -7.02 2.35
CA PRO A 114 -9.16 -8.13 1.62
C PRO A 114 -8.16 -9.18 1.14
N LEU A 115 -6.86 -8.84 1.13
CA LEU A 115 -5.80 -9.61 0.49
C LEU A 115 -5.08 -10.50 1.51
N GLN A 116 -5.62 -11.70 1.74
CA GLN A 116 -5.11 -12.64 2.76
C GLN A 116 -3.59 -12.86 2.70
N LYS A 117 -2.98 -12.89 1.50
CA LYS A 117 -1.52 -13.07 1.33
C LYS A 117 -0.69 -12.00 2.04
N TYR A 118 -1.23 -10.80 2.22
CA TYR A 118 -0.54 -9.66 2.85
C TYR A 118 -0.94 -9.43 4.31
N PHE A 119 -1.54 -10.43 4.97
CA PHE A 119 -2.01 -10.26 6.34
C PHE A 119 -0.88 -9.88 7.32
N LYS A 120 0.36 -10.36 7.09
CA LYS A 120 1.52 -9.97 7.91
C LYS A 120 1.81 -8.47 7.80
N GLN A 121 1.84 -7.95 6.58
CA GLN A 121 2.06 -6.53 6.29
C GLN A 121 0.92 -5.69 6.85
N PHE A 122 -0.33 -6.12 6.64
CA PHE A 122 -1.52 -5.49 7.23
C PHE A 122 -1.39 -5.35 8.75
N LYS A 123 -1.00 -6.42 9.47
CA LYS A 123 -0.84 -6.37 10.92
C LYS A 123 0.19 -5.33 11.38
N VAL A 124 1.33 -5.24 10.69
CA VAL A 124 2.37 -4.25 11.03
C VAL A 124 1.83 -2.83 10.86
N LEU A 125 1.08 -2.57 9.79
CA LEU A 125 0.48 -1.26 9.54
C LEU A 125 -0.65 -0.94 10.52
N ASP A 126 -1.51 -1.91 10.84
CA ASP A 126 -2.58 -1.75 11.83
C ASP A 126 -2.01 -1.38 13.20
N GLN A 127 -0.97 -2.07 13.66
CA GLN A 127 -0.27 -1.75 14.92
C GLN A 127 0.24 -0.31 14.98
N CYS A 128 0.64 0.24 13.83
CA CYS A 128 1.15 1.61 13.73
C CYS A 128 0.06 2.68 13.62
N THR A 129 -1.21 2.30 13.44
CA THR A 129 -2.30 3.22 13.12
C THR A 129 -3.43 3.16 14.14
N HIS A 130 -4.17 2.06 14.16
CA HIS A 130 -5.38 1.90 14.95
C HIS A 130 -5.29 0.77 15.98
N ASN A 131 -4.42 -0.21 15.71
CA ASN A 131 -4.12 -1.36 16.55
C ASN A 131 -5.34 -2.25 16.85
N PHE A 132 -6.24 -2.42 15.87
CA PHE A 132 -7.45 -3.22 16.00
C PHE A 132 -7.16 -4.73 16.08
N PHE A 133 -6.04 -5.20 15.52
CA PHE A 133 -5.71 -6.62 15.33
C PHE A 133 -4.49 -7.09 16.14
N SER A 134 -4.03 -6.32 17.13
CA SER A 134 -2.87 -6.67 17.98
C SER A 134 -2.89 -8.11 18.50
N MET A 135 -4.05 -8.59 18.94
CA MET A 135 -4.23 -9.90 19.57
C MET A 135 -4.50 -11.05 18.59
N HIS A 136 -4.53 -10.79 17.28
CA HIS A 136 -4.93 -11.78 16.28
C HIS A 136 -3.73 -12.22 15.43
N GLU A 137 -3.34 -13.48 15.53
CA GLU A 137 -2.15 -14.01 14.83
C GLU A 137 -2.42 -14.42 13.38
N PHE A 138 -3.66 -14.77 13.06
CA PHE A 138 -4.06 -15.32 11.76
C PHE A 138 -5.18 -14.52 11.11
N TYR A 139 -5.20 -14.55 9.78
CA TYR A 139 -6.26 -13.95 8.99
C TYR A 139 -7.60 -14.66 9.30
N SER A 140 -8.63 -13.90 9.65
CA SER A 140 -9.96 -14.45 9.94
C SER A 140 -11.05 -13.44 9.62
N LEU A 141 -11.92 -13.79 8.67
CA LEU A 141 -13.10 -12.99 8.31
C LEU A 141 -14.01 -12.73 9.52
N ASP A 142 -14.12 -13.68 10.44
CA ASP A 142 -14.94 -13.53 11.65
C ASP A 142 -14.42 -12.43 12.58
N VAL A 143 -13.11 -12.20 12.61
CA VAL A 143 -12.52 -11.11 13.38
C VAL A 143 -12.91 -9.77 12.76
N PHE A 144 -12.79 -9.63 11.43
CA PHE A 144 -13.21 -8.43 10.71
C PHE A 144 -14.71 -8.15 10.91
N LYS A 145 -15.57 -9.16 10.79
CA LYS A 145 -17.02 -9.07 11.09
C LYS A 145 -17.28 -8.56 12.51
N LYS A 146 -16.65 -9.18 13.52
CA LYS A 146 -16.82 -8.79 14.93
C LYS A 146 -16.37 -7.35 15.17
N LEU A 147 -15.27 -6.92 14.57
CA LEU A 147 -14.79 -5.53 14.66
C LEU A 147 -15.76 -4.57 13.98
N TYR A 148 -16.27 -4.90 12.79
CA TYR A 148 -17.26 -4.11 12.08
C TYR A 148 -18.55 -3.91 12.91
N GLN A 149 -19.02 -4.97 13.57
CA GLN A 149 -20.21 -4.92 14.41
C GLN A 149 -19.99 -4.14 15.72
N LYS A 150 -18.86 -4.39 16.42
CA LYS A 150 -18.64 -3.93 17.80
C LYS A 150 -17.83 -2.64 17.91
N ASN A 151 -17.02 -2.29 16.91
CA ASN A 151 -16.13 -1.13 16.96
C ASN A 151 -16.58 -0.07 15.94
N ALA A 152 -17.17 1.01 16.44
CA ALA A 152 -17.69 2.09 15.60
C ALA A 152 -16.60 2.82 14.80
N LEU A 153 -15.39 2.98 15.37
CA LEU A 153 -14.26 3.61 14.68
C LEU A 153 -13.81 2.75 13.50
N PHE A 154 -13.62 1.45 13.71
CA PHE A 154 -13.30 0.51 12.63
C PHE A 154 -14.36 0.56 11.54
N ARG A 155 -15.64 0.46 11.91
CA ARG A 155 -16.76 0.52 10.96
C ARG A 155 -16.78 1.79 10.13
N ASN A 156 -16.62 2.96 10.76
CA ASN A 156 -16.65 4.23 10.04
C ASN A 156 -15.47 4.36 9.08
N ASN A 157 -14.26 3.95 9.49
CA ASN A 157 -13.08 3.97 8.63
C ASN A 157 -13.21 2.95 7.49
N PHE A 158 -13.78 1.77 7.77
CA PHE A 158 -14.05 0.74 6.78
C PHE A 158 -15.01 1.27 5.70
N ILE A 159 -16.14 1.84 6.10
CA ILE A 159 -17.12 2.43 5.18
C ILE A 159 -16.45 3.55 4.38
N ALA A 160 -15.76 4.48 5.04
CA ALA A 160 -15.11 5.60 4.37
C ALA A 160 -14.03 5.18 3.35
N TYR A 161 -13.34 4.07 3.61
CA TYR A 161 -12.33 3.55 2.69
C TYR A 161 -12.95 2.78 1.52
N PHE A 162 -13.97 1.98 1.75
CA PHE A 162 -14.58 1.16 0.69
C PHE A 162 -15.75 1.86 -0.03
N ASP A 163 -16.03 3.12 0.31
CA ASP A 163 -17.03 3.94 -0.39
C ASP A 163 -16.58 4.19 -1.83
N GLY A 164 -17.45 3.86 -2.79
CA GLY A 164 -17.15 4.01 -4.22
C GLY A 164 -16.21 2.94 -4.82
N VAL A 165 -15.96 1.82 -4.14
CA VAL A 165 -15.35 0.65 -4.77
C VAL A 165 -16.34 0.00 -5.72
N GLU A 166 -16.23 0.32 -6.99
CA GLU A 166 -17.03 -0.27 -8.06
C GLU A 166 -16.20 -1.34 -8.79
N GLU A 167 -16.86 -2.43 -9.22
CA GLU A 167 -16.37 -3.35 -10.26
C GLU A 167 -15.26 -4.35 -9.91
N ILE A 168 -15.05 -4.72 -8.64
CA ILE A 168 -14.05 -5.76 -8.28
C ILE A 168 -14.67 -6.82 -7.40
N GLU A 169 -15.01 -7.96 -8.02
CA GLU A 169 -15.79 -9.04 -7.41
C GLU A 169 -15.17 -9.55 -6.10
N GLU A 170 -13.88 -9.85 -6.08
CA GLU A 170 -13.18 -10.38 -4.90
C GLU A 170 -13.25 -9.41 -3.70
N VAL A 171 -13.07 -8.12 -3.94
CA VAL A 171 -13.13 -7.07 -2.91
C VAL A 171 -14.58 -6.87 -2.45
N ASN A 172 -15.53 -6.89 -3.39
CA ASN A 172 -16.96 -6.79 -3.07
C ASN A 172 -17.47 -7.97 -2.25
N LEU A 173 -16.98 -9.18 -2.53
CA LEU A 173 -17.28 -10.37 -1.72
C LEU A 173 -16.75 -10.22 -0.29
N PHE A 174 -15.54 -9.71 -0.12
CA PHE A 174 -14.98 -9.39 1.19
C PHE A 174 -15.82 -8.33 1.93
N ILE A 175 -16.13 -7.21 1.27
CA ILE A 175 -16.94 -6.13 1.86
C ILE A 175 -18.29 -6.66 2.34
N LYS A 176 -18.97 -7.44 1.49
CA LYS A 176 -20.25 -8.05 1.82
C LYS A 176 -20.11 -9.00 3.00
N ALA A 177 -19.13 -9.89 2.96
CA ALA A 177 -18.89 -10.83 4.05
C ALA A 177 -18.65 -10.10 5.39
N VAL A 178 -17.86 -9.02 5.41
CA VAL A 178 -17.58 -8.27 6.66
C VAL A 178 -18.78 -7.48 7.16
N SER A 179 -19.62 -6.96 6.25
CA SER A 179 -20.74 -6.08 6.57
C SER A 179 -22.08 -6.80 6.81
N GLU A 180 -22.16 -8.10 6.51
CA GLU A 180 -23.32 -8.95 6.83
C GLU A 180 -23.57 -9.02 8.36
N LYS A 181 -24.84 -8.91 8.74
CA LYS A 181 -25.30 -8.86 10.15
C LYS A 181 -25.26 -10.23 10.82
#